data_AF-A0A1B3SMT6-F1
#
_entry.id   AF-A0A1B3SMT6-F1
#
_cell.length_a   1.000
_cell.length_b   1.000
_cell.length_c   1.000
_cell.angle_alpha   90.00
_cell.angle_beta   90.00
_cell.angle_gamma   90.00
#
_symmetry.space_group_name_H-M   'P 1'
#
loop_
_entity.id
_entity.type
_entity.pdbx_description
1 polymer ?
#
loop_
_entity_poly.entity_id
_entity_poly.type
_entity_poly.pdbx_seq_one_letter_code
_entity_poly.pdbx_strand_id
1 'polypeptide(L)'
;GAATVVDETHGFRYFERRDLLGFVDGTENPEDEEAVEAALVGDEDPDFTGGSYVIVEVPYDLSSWNSLTVEEQERVIGRTKLDDIELDDDTKPADSHVA
;
A
#
# COMPACT_ATOMS: atom_id res chain seq x y z
N GLY A 1 31.81 -14.28 -4.71
CA GLY A 1 31.50 -12.83 -4.76
C GLY A 1 31.43 -12.30 -3.34
N ALA A 2 31.32 -10.98 -3.17
CA ALA A 2 31.21 -10.35 -1.85
C ALA A 2 29.82 -10.52 -1.18
N ALA A 3 28.82 -11.00 -1.91
CA ALA A 3 27.46 -11.25 -1.42
C ALA A 3 26.78 -12.38 -2.22
N THR A 4 25.64 -12.87 -1.71
CA THR A 4 24.77 -13.89 -2.31
C THR A 4 23.32 -13.41 -2.27
N VAL A 5 22.58 -13.59 -3.37
CA VAL A 5 21.14 -13.26 -3.45
C VAL A 5 20.34 -14.28 -2.64
N VAL A 6 19.44 -13.80 -1.78
CA VAL A 6 18.57 -14.64 -0.93
C VAL A 6 17.11 -14.61 -1.35
N ASP A 7 16.67 -13.52 -1.96
CA ASP A 7 15.36 -13.36 -2.58
C ASP A 7 15.47 -12.39 -3.77
N GLU A 8 14.68 -12.62 -4.81
CA GLU A 8 14.63 -11.79 -6.01
C GLU A 8 13.22 -11.80 -6.58
N THR A 9 12.53 -10.65 -6.44
CA THR A 9 11.18 -10.44 -6.97
C THR A 9 11.20 -9.33 -8.00
N HIS A 10 10.67 -9.60 -9.19
CA HIS A 10 10.59 -8.63 -10.28
C HIS A 10 9.18 -8.01 -10.30
N GLY A 11 9.09 -6.78 -9.81
CA GLY A 11 7.85 -6.00 -9.84
C GLY A 11 7.53 -5.44 -11.22
N PHE A 12 6.25 -5.16 -11.46
CA PHE A 12 5.77 -4.45 -12.65
C PHE A 12 4.62 -3.54 -12.25
N ARG A 13 4.44 -2.43 -12.97
CA ARG A 13 3.25 -1.60 -12.82
C ARG A 13 2.06 -2.32 -13.46
N TYR A 14 0.99 -2.51 -12.70
CA TYR A 14 -0.25 -3.11 -13.19
C TYR A 14 -1.28 -2.00 -13.48
N PHE A 15 -1.75 -1.92 -14.73
CA PHE A 15 -2.73 -0.92 -15.22
C PHE A 15 -2.50 0.51 -14.66
N GLU A 16 -3.55 1.18 -14.18
CA GLU A 16 -3.52 2.53 -13.62
C GLU A 16 -2.98 2.58 -12.18
N ARG A 17 -1.81 1.96 -11.91
CA ARG A 17 -1.21 1.83 -10.56
C ARG A 17 -2.08 0.99 -9.61
N ARG A 18 -2.57 -0.14 -10.13
CA ARG A 18 -3.33 -1.09 -9.32
C ARG A 18 -2.41 -2.11 -8.65
N ASP A 19 -2.80 -2.58 -7.50
CA ASP A 19 -2.25 -3.79 -6.90
C ASP A 19 -2.80 -5.06 -7.58
N LEU A 20 -2.36 -6.23 -7.14
CA LEU A 20 -2.87 -7.51 -7.65
C LEU A 20 -4.30 -7.83 -7.18
N LEU A 21 -4.82 -7.12 -6.17
CA LEU A 21 -6.21 -7.21 -5.72
C LEU A 21 -7.16 -6.42 -6.65
N GLY A 22 -6.60 -5.55 -7.48
CA GLY A 22 -7.28 -4.75 -8.50
C GLY A 22 -7.73 -3.39 -8.01
N PHE A 23 -7.24 -2.92 -6.85
CA PHE A 23 -7.50 -1.57 -6.34
C PHE A 23 -6.34 -0.65 -6.70
N VAL A 24 -6.61 0.64 -6.85
CA VAL A 24 -5.52 1.63 -7.00
C VAL A 24 -4.77 1.67 -5.68
N ASP A 25 -3.44 1.63 -5.76
CA ASP A 25 -2.56 1.57 -4.61
C ASP A 25 -1.63 2.80 -4.57
N GLY A 26 -1.45 3.34 -3.38
CA GLY A 26 -0.69 4.56 -3.12
C GLY A 26 -1.45 5.87 -3.30
N THR A 27 -2.79 5.85 -3.34
CA THR A 27 -3.61 7.07 -3.46
C THR A 27 -3.42 8.05 -2.29
N GLU A 28 -3.26 7.53 -1.07
CA GLU A 28 -3.05 8.32 0.16
C GLU A 28 -1.57 8.47 0.54
N ASN A 29 -0.65 8.16 -0.38
CA ASN A 29 0.77 8.41 -0.09
C ASN A 29 1.02 9.92 -0.01
N PRO A 30 1.79 10.39 1.00
CA PRO A 30 2.18 11.79 1.06
C PRO A 30 3.00 12.17 -0.17
N GLU A 31 2.85 13.41 -0.62
CA GLU A 31 3.56 13.96 -1.78
C GLU A 31 4.48 15.11 -1.37
N ASP A 32 5.44 15.45 -2.25
CA ASP A 32 6.35 16.57 -2.09
C ASP A 32 7.05 16.63 -0.70
N GLU A 33 6.87 17.72 0.04
CA GLU A 33 7.52 17.94 1.34
C GLU A 33 6.97 16.98 2.42
N GLU A 34 5.68 16.63 2.35
CA GLU A 34 5.06 15.69 3.28
C GLU A 34 5.68 14.29 3.13
N ALA A 35 6.05 13.91 1.91
CA ALA A 35 6.73 12.64 1.65
C ALA A 35 8.12 12.60 2.30
N VAL A 36 8.84 13.72 2.25
CA VAL A 36 10.17 13.85 2.87
C VAL A 36 10.05 13.77 4.39
N GLU A 37 9.08 14.49 4.97
CA GLU A 37 8.83 14.50 6.41
C GLU A 37 8.38 13.12 6.91
N ALA A 38 7.55 12.40 6.15
CA ALA A 38 7.06 11.08 6.54
C ALA A 38 8.13 9.97 6.43
N ALA A 39 9.05 10.07 5.47
CA ALA A 39 9.94 8.96 5.13
C ALA A 39 11.36 9.07 5.70
N LEU A 40 11.84 10.29 5.99
CA LEU A 40 13.23 10.52 6.38
C LEU A 40 13.39 10.77 7.89
N VAL A 41 14.44 10.18 8.46
CA VAL A 41 14.89 10.49 9.82
C VAL A 41 15.35 11.95 9.88
N GLY A 42 14.82 12.69 10.85
CA GLY A 42 15.09 14.11 11.08
C GLY A 42 16.10 14.37 12.20
N ASP A 43 15.91 15.49 12.90
CA ASP A 43 16.77 15.93 14.02
C ASP A 43 16.54 15.12 15.31
N GLU A 44 15.52 14.25 15.33
CA GLU A 44 15.28 13.32 16.42
C GLU A 44 16.38 12.24 16.54
N ASP A 45 17.12 11.96 15.45
CA ASP A 45 18.32 11.12 15.45
C ASP A 45 19.42 11.68 14.52
N PRO A 46 20.18 12.70 14.98
CA PRO A 46 21.09 13.49 14.15
C PRO A 46 22.21 12.69 13.46
N ASP A 47 22.59 11.54 14.01
CA ASP A 47 23.63 10.68 13.43
C ASP A 47 23.13 9.95 12.17
N PHE A 48 21.81 9.87 12.00
CA PHE A 48 21.14 9.13 10.93
C PHE A 48 20.21 10.01 10.08
N THR A 49 20.27 11.34 10.22
CA THR A 49 19.45 12.27 9.45
C THR A 49 19.56 12.01 7.95
N GLY A 50 18.40 11.94 7.28
CA GLY A 50 18.29 11.57 5.86
C GLY A 50 18.29 10.05 5.60
N GLY A 51 18.44 9.23 6.63
CA GLY A 51 18.16 7.79 6.59
C GLY A 51 16.66 7.49 6.59
N SER A 52 16.29 6.21 6.47
CA SER A 52 14.90 5.77 6.46
C SER A 52 14.79 4.32 6.94
N TYR A 53 13.61 3.92 7.39
CA TYR A 53 13.28 2.55 7.76
C TYR A 53 12.40 1.94 6.67
N VAL A 54 12.84 0.83 6.08
CA VAL A 54 12.12 0.12 5.02
C VAL A 54 11.70 -1.27 5.47
N ILE A 55 10.44 -1.62 5.21
CA ILE A 55 9.84 -2.94 5.45
C ILE A 55 9.37 -3.47 4.09
N VAL A 56 9.62 -4.75 3.80
CA VAL A 56 9.26 -5.39 2.52
C VAL A 56 8.50 -6.69 2.80
N GLU A 57 7.29 -6.81 2.25
CA GLU A 57 6.41 -7.97 2.40
C GLU A 57 5.66 -8.25 1.07
N VAL A 58 5.41 -9.54 0.74
CA VAL A 58 4.69 -9.92 -0.49
C VAL A 58 3.78 -11.17 -0.32
N PRO A 59 2.66 -11.13 0.43
CA PRO A 59 1.66 -12.20 0.38
C PRO A 59 0.35 -11.79 -0.29
N TYR A 60 -0.11 -12.58 -1.26
CA TYR A 60 -1.48 -12.47 -1.79
C TYR A 60 -2.12 -13.85 -1.96
N ASP A 61 -3.28 -14.10 -1.35
CA ASP A 61 -4.17 -15.20 -1.71
C ASP A 61 -5.23 -14.70 -2.70
N LEU A 62 -4.85 -14.68 -3.97
CA LEU A 62 -5.72 -14.21 -5.04
C LEU A 62 -6.93 -15.13 -5.27
N SER A 63 -6.88 -16.40 -4.83
CA SER A 63 -7.98 -17.33 -5.02
C SER A 63 -9.11 -17.02 -4.05
N SER A 64 -8.78 -16.87 -2.77
CA SER A 64 -9.74 -16.42 -1.77
C SER A 64 -10.25 -15.02 -2.08
N TRP A 65 -9.38 -14.09 -2.47
CA TRP A 65 -9.80 -12.73 -2.81
C TRP A 65 -10.83 -12.66 -3.93
N ASN A 66 -10.59 -13.39 -5.03
CA ASN A 66 -11.47 -13.38 -6.19
C ASN A 66 -12.78 -14.17 -5.99
N SER A 67 -12.95 -14.84 -4.84
CA SER A 67 -14.22 -15.47 -4.46
C SER A 67 -15.24 -14.49 -3.87
N LEU A 68 -14.78 -13.34 -3.38
CA LEU A 68 -15.61 -12.26 -2.84
C LEU A 68 -16.31 -11.48 -3.97
N THR A 69 -17.50 -10.93 -3.69
CA THR A 69 -18.11 -9.96 -4.59
C THR A 69 -17.33 -8.65 -4.58
N VAL A 70 -17.55 -7.78 -5.59
CA VAL A 70 -16.90 -6.47 -5.64
C VAL A 70 -17.25 -5.65 -4.39
N GLU A 71 -18.51 -5.66 -3.97
CA GLU A 71 -18.98 -4.91 -2.80
C GLU A 71 -18.39 -5.45 -1.49
N GLU A 72 -18.05 -6.74 -1.43
CA GLU A 72 -17.33 -7.32 -0.28
C GLU A 72 -15.86 -6.88 -0.30
N GLN A 73 -15.21 -6.88 -1.47
CA GLN A 73 -13.85 -6.39 -1.63
C GLN A 73 -13.74 -4.89 -1.28
N GLU A 74 -14.68 -4.06 -1.74
CA GLU A 74 -14.74 -2.63 -1.45
C GLU A 74 -14.91 -2.35 0.04
N ARG A 75 -15.65 -3.20 0.77
CA ARG A 75 -15.77 -3.11 2.23
C ARG A 75 -14.47 -3.51 2.94
N VAL A 76 -13.74 -4.50 2.42
CA VAL A 76 -12.43 -4.88 2.97
C VAL A 76 -11.40 -3.76 2.76
N ILE A 77 -11.39 -3.12 1.59
CA ILE A 77 -10.43 -2.05 1.29
C ILE A 77 -10.86 -0.72 1.90
N GLY A 78 -12.14 -0.37 1.86
CA GLY A 78 -12.64 0.95 2.27
C GLY A 78 -12.76 1.96 1.12
N ARG A 79 -12.62 1.52 -0.14
CA ARG A 79 -12.73 2.35 -1.35
C ARG A 79 -13.52 1.61 -2.44
N THR A 80 -14.08 2.33 -3.41
CA THR A 80 -14.69 1.72 -4.59
C THR A 80 -13.61 1.19 -5.53
N LYS A 81 -13.84 0.01 -6.13
CA LYS A 81 -12.78 -0.71 -6.83
C LYS A 81 -12.39 -0.05 -8.14
N LEU A 82 -13.37 0.40 -8.92
CA LEU A 82 -13.10 0.97 -10.25
C LEU A 82 -12.62 2.42 -10.15
N ASP A 83 -13.39 3.25 -9.44
CA ASP A 83 -13.23 4.70 -9.42
C ASP A 83 -12.30 5.20 -8.33
N ASP A 84 -11.85 4.31 -7.42
CA ASP A 84 -10.93 4.64 -6.33
C ASP A 84 -11.47 5.74 -5.40
N ILE A 85 -12.76 5.69 -5.10
CA ILE A 85 -13.43 6.67 -4.23
C ILE A 85 -13.51 6.08 -2.82
N GLU A 86 -13.00 6.80 -1.82
CA GLU A 86 -13.14 6.40 -0.42
C GLU A 86 -14.61 6.27 0.00
N LEU A 87 -14.94 5.21 0.74
CA LEU A 87 -16.30 5.01 1.25
C LEU A 87 -16.64 6.08 2.31
N ASP A 88 -17.90 6.47 2.39
CA ASP A 88 -18.38 7.39 3.42
C ASP A 88 -18.18 6.77 4.82
N ASP A 89 -17.81 7.58 5.81
CA ASP A 89 -17.55 7.13 7.20
C ASP A 89 -18.72 6.35 7.82
N ASP A 90 -19.96 6.68 7.45
CA ASP A 90 -21.17 5.97 7.91
C ASP A 90 -21.30 4.54 7.34
N THR A 91 -20.59 4.24 6.26
CA THR A 91 -20.66 2.96 5.53
C THR A 91 -19.35 2.17 5.52
N LYS A 92 -18.23 2.85 5.79
CA LYS A 92 -16.89 2.28 5.85
C LYS A 92 -16.75 1.39 7.09
N PRO A 93 -16.49 0.09 6.92
CA PRO A 93 -16.27 -0.79 8.06
C PRO A 93 -15.05 -0.34 8.88
N ALA A 94 -15.17 -0.41 10.20
CA ALA A 94 -14.09 -0.05 11.13
C ALA A 94 -12.88 -1.02 11.05
N ASP A 95 -13.05 -2.16 10.40
CA ASP A 95 -12.01 -3.16 10.13
C ASP A 95 -11.56 -3.16 8.65
N SER A 96 -11.94 -2.15 7.88
CA SER A 96 -11.42 -1.95 6.53
C SER A 96 -9.95 -1.51 6.57
N HIS A 97 -9.23 -1.74 5.48
CA HIS A 97 -7.81 -1.39 5.37
C HIS A 97 -7.52 0.12 5.53
N VAL A 98 -8.47 0.97 5.12
CA VAL A 98 -8.35 2.43 5.18
C VAL A 98 -8.76 3.03 6.54
N ALA A 99 -9.51 2.30 7.38
CA ALA A 99 -10.08 2.82 8.63
C ALA A 99 -9.05 3.05 9.75
#